data_AF-A0A8H7CLI0-F1
#
_entry.id   AF-A0A8H7CLI0-F1
#
_cell.length_a   1.000
_cell.length_b   1.000
_cell.length_c   1.000
_cell.angle_alpha   90.00
_cell.angle_beta   90.00
_cell.angle_gamma   90.00
#
_symmetry.space_group_name_H-M   'P 1'
#
loop_
_entity.id
_entity.type
_entity.pdbx_description
1 polymer ?
#
loop_
_entity_poly.entity_id
_entity_poly.type
_entity_poly.pdbx_seq_one_letter_code
_entity_poly.pdbx_strand_id
1 'polypeptide(L)'
;MGNNYVFSLQPTFTQGFILGQLSILVLLVLILKYLFLDSTEQPFESSPYHPRVDSERLLWKQNLLSHAAAENIDDKAESAQWFNMLFHQAGPSTWQIKRVVTFAQIVELYRSRLRDGLPGTEGDEVARKRIEEYANKIRPPGFLDHINILSVDLGVSAPRIHNARIKRQKCAEPLSEAEVEVTYTDTISLALSTTYLFNYPMPAFARLPVQLTISLSLFKASIIITPPSPHLSHTSGHLHHPSRFYARSHDNVTYGQPR
;
A
#
# COMPACT_ATOMS: atom_id res chain seq x y z
N MET A 1 -6.71 70.67 57.42
CA MET A 1 -8.03 70.06 57.19
C MET A 1 -7.85 68.95 56.19
N GLY A 2 -7.92 67.69 56.61
CA GLY A 2 -7.74 66.53 55.74
C GLY A 2 -8.28 65.30 56.43
N ASN A 3 -9.58 65.04 56.26
CA ASN A 3 -10.20 63.82 56.76
C ASN A 3 -10.03 62.72 55.70
N ASN A 4 -9.17 61.76 56.02
CA ASN A 4 -9.08 60.48 55.34
C ASN A 4 -10.30 59.64 55.70
N TYR A 5 -11.26 59.51 54.77
CA TYR A 5 -12.36 58.56 54.89
C TYR A 5 -11.84 57.17 54.55
N VAL A 6 -11.30 56.51 55.57
CA VAL A 6 -10.98 55.08 55.54
C VAL A 6 -12.31 54.32 55.52
N PHE A 7 -12.61 53.73 54.36
CA PHE A 7 -13.62 52.72 54.06
C PHE A 7 -14.31 52.07 55.27
N SER A 8 -15.52 52.54 55.60
CA SER A 8 -16.53 51.74 56.30
C SER A 8 -17.62 51.37 55.30
N LEU A 9 -17.32 50.37 54.46
CA LEU A 9 -18.34 49.68 53.67
C LEU A 9 -18.77 48.48 54.51
N GLN A 10 -19.91 48.57 55.20
CA GLN A 10 -20.57 47.37 55.70
C GLN A 10 -21.32 46.74 54.51
N PRO A 11 -20.81 45.66 53.88
CA PRO A 11 -21.51 45.05 52.78
C PRO A 11 -22.83 44.48 53.30
N THR A 12 -23.94 45.09 52.88
CA THR A 12 -25.27 44.56 53.20
C THR A 12 -25.49 43.26 52.42
N PHE A 13 -26.25 42.31 52.99
CA PHE A 13 -26.52 40.99 52.39
C PHE A 13 -27.00 41.10 50.93
N THR A 14 -27.87 42.09 50.66
CA THR A 14 -28.40 42.37 49.33
C THR A 14 -27.32 42.83 48.35
N GLN A 15 -26.33 43.62 48.78
CA GLN A 15 -25.19 44.02 47.95
C GLN A 15 -24.30 42.83 47.61
N GLY A 16 -24.03 41.94 48.58
CA GLY A 16 -23.28 40.71 48.33
C GLY A 16 -24.00 39.75 47.37
N PHE A 17 -25.32 39.65 47.48
CA PHE A 17 -26.15 38.85 46.58
C PHE A 17 -26.12 39.39 45.14
N ILE A 18 -26.29 40.70 44.96
CA ILE A 18 -26.21 41.36 43.64
C ILE A 18 -24.81 41.20 43.04
N LEU A 19 -23.75 41.35 43.84
CA LEU A 19 -22.38 41.15 43.39
C LEU A 19 -22.11 39.70 42.97
N GLY A 20 -22.68 38.73 43.70
CA GLY A 20 -22.59 37.31 43.40
C GLY A 20 -23.30 36.92 42.11
N GLN A 21 -24.52 37.44 41.89
CA GLN A 21 -25.25 37.23 40.62
C GLN A 21 -24.50 37.82 39.43
N LEU A 22 -23.93 39.01 39.59
CA LEU A 22 -23.15 39.67 38.55
C LEU A 22 -21.85 38.90 38.26
N SER A 23 -21.19 38.36 39.29
CA SER A 23 -20.02 37.49 39.16
C SER A 23 -20.32 36.21 38.36
N ILE A 24 -21.45 35.55 38.63
CA ILE A 24 -21.88 34.36 37.89
C ILE A 24 -22.18 34.69 36.42
N LEU A 25 -22.79 35.85 36.15
CA LEU A 25 -23.08 36.27 34.79
C LEU A 25 -21.78 36.58 34.01
N VAL A 26 -20.81 37.23 34.64
CA VAL A 26 -19.47 37.46 34.06
C VAL A 26 -18.75 36.13 33.80
N LEU A 27 -18.82 35.17 34.72
CA LEU A 27 -18.27 33.83 34.52
C LEU A 27 -18.93 33.11 33.35
N LEU A 28 -20.26 33.18 33.22
CA LEU A 28 -21.00 32.59 32.11
C LEU A 28 -20.61 33.20 30.77
N VAL A 29 -20.46 34.53 30.71
CA VAL A 29 -19.98 35.24 29.51
C VAL A 29 -18.54 34.86 29.18
N LEU A 30 -17.67 34.73 30.19
CA LEU A 30 -16.29 34.26 29.99
C LEU A 30 -16.26 32.83 29.47
N ILE A 31 -17.04 31.91 30.05
CA ILE A 31 -17.12 30.53 29.57
C ILE A 31 -17.66 30.50 28.14
N LEU A 32 -18.71 31.26 27.81
CA LEU A 32 -19.22 31.33 26.44
C LEU A 32 -18.18 31.92 25.48
N LYS A 33 -17.48 32.99 25.87
CA LYS A 33 -16.42 33.61 25.05
C LYS A 33 -15.25 32.64 24.84
N TYR A 34 -14.73 32.03 25.89
CA TYR A 34 -13.54 31.18 25.83
C TYR A 34 -13.84 29.77 25.28
N LEU A 35 -15.05 29.25 25.48
CA LEU A 35 -15.44 27.93 24.97
C LEU A 35 -15.97 27.99 23.53
N PHE A 36 -16.75 29.02 23.17
CA PHE A 36 -17.37 29.13 21.84
C PHE A 36 -16.69 30.11 20.88
N LEU A 37 -16.09 31.21 21.34
CA LEU A 37 -15.49 32.22 20.46
C LEU A 37 -13.95 32.14 20.33
N ASP A 38 -13.25 31.62 21.35
CA ASP A 38 -11.78 31.50 21.34
C ASP A 38 -11.29 30.17 20.72
N SER A 39 -12.20 29.35 20.19
CA SER A 39 -11.86 28.16 19.39
C SER A 39 -11.38 28.49 17.95
N THR A 40 -11.21 29.78 17.60
CA THR A 40 -10.95 30.19 16.21
C THR A 40 -9.71 31.03 15.94
N GLU A 41 -8.88 31.39 16.92
CA GLU A 41 -7.65 32.15 16.62
C GLU A 41 -6.41 31.67 17.39
N GLN A 42 -5.79 30.58 16.92
CA GLN A 42 -4.34 30.39 17.00
C GLN A 42 -3.78 29.78 15.71
N PRO A 43 -2.89 30.50 14.97
CA PRO A 43 -2.05 29.90 13.94
C PRO A 43 -0.84 29.27 14.62
N PHE A 44 -1.06 28.17 15.34
CA PHE A 44 0.01 27.26 15.74
C PHE A 44 -0.43 25.83 15.45
N GLU A 45 0.35 25.19 14.59
CA GLU A 45 0.28 23.78 14.22
C GLU A 45 -0.04 22.88 15.43
N SER A 46 -1.30 22.51 15.57
CA SER A 46 -1.73 21.29 16.24
C SER A 46 -3.19 21.09 15.86
N SER A 47 -3.41 20.79 14.59
CA SER A 47 -4.71 20.27 14.14
C SER A 47 -4.99 19.00 14.95
N PRO A 48 -6.01 18.96 15.82
CA PRO A 48 -6.59 17.69 16.19
C PRO A 48 -7.14 17.14 14.88
N TYR A 49 -6.49 16.11 14.34
CA TYR A 49 -6.92 15.38 13.16
C TYR A 49 -8.32 14.83 13.41
N HIS A 50 -9.33 15.66 13.20
CA HIS A 50 -10.71 15.25 13.07
C HIS A 50 -10.86 14.87 11.61
N PRO A 51 -11.21 13.61 11.29
CA PRO A 51 -11.18 13.15 9.91
C PRO A 51 -12.34 13.82 9.15
N ARG A 52 -12.10 14.99 8.56
CA ARG A 52 -12.89 15.56 7.45
C ARG A 52 -12.58 14.82 6.14
N VAL A 53 -12.57 13.50 6.22
CA VAL A 53 -12.04 12.65 5.17
C VAL A 53 -13.05 12.47 4.03
N ASP A 54 -14.35 12.72 4.26
CA ASP A 54 -15.36 12.47 3.23
C ASP A 54 -15.41 13.53 2.13
N SER A 55 -15.38 14.84 2.46
CA SER A 55 -15.42 15.90 1.43
C SER A 55 -14.15 15.94 0.57
N GLU A 56 -12.97 15.83 1.18
CA GLU A 56 -11.71 15.82 0.43
C GLU A 56 -11.53 14.52 -0.36
N ARG A 57 -11.94 13.35 0.16
CA ARG A 57 -11.96 12.10 -0.62
C ARG A 57 -12.88 12.21 -1.83
N LEU A 58 -14.08 12.79 -1.70
CA LEU A 58 -15.00 12.92 -2.82
C LEU A 58 -14.45 13.85 -3.90
N LEU A 59 -13.82 14.97 -3.51
CA LEU A 59 -13.17 15.91 -4.43
C LEU A 59 -11.96 15.28 -5.12
N TRP A 60 -11.10 14.57 -4.38
CA TRP A 60 -9.97 13.84 -4.97
C TRP A 60 -10.40 12.67 -5.84
N LYS A 61 -11.43 11.93 -5.45
CA LYS A 61 -11.98 10.83 -6.26
C LYS A 61 -12.62 11.36 -7.54
N GLN A 62 -13.32 12.50 -7.49
CA GLN A 62 -13.79 13.20 -8.70
C GLN A 62 -12.63 13.66 -9.58
N ASN A 63 -11.61 14.31 -9.01
CA ASN A 63 -10.42 14.72 -9.76
C ASN A 63 -9.69 13.54 -10.38
N LEU A 64 -9.47 12.43 -9.65
CA LEU A 64 -8.86 11.20 -10.16
C LEU A 64 -9.67 10.55 -11.26
N LEU A 65 -11.00 10.47 -11.10
CA LEU A 65 -11.89 9.95 -12.15
C LEU A 65 -11.87 10.84 -13.40
N SER A 66 -11.82 12.17 -13.24
CA SER A 66 -11.72 13.11 -14.36
C SER A 66 -10.36 13.08 -15.05
N HIS A 67 -9.26 12.92 -14.31
CA HIS A 67 -7.92 12.76 -14.86
C HIS A 67 -7.78 11.40 -15.57
N ALA A 68 -8.35 10.34 -14.99
CA ALA A 68 -8.40 9.03 -15.62
C ALA A 68 -9.27 9.04 -16.90
N ALA A 69 -10.36 9.83 -16.94
CA ALA A 69 -11.20 9.95 -18.12
C ALA A 69 -10.53 10.73 -19.27
N ALA A 70 -9.69 11.73 -18.97
CA ALA A 70 -9.01 12.55 -19.97
C ALA A 70 -7.83 11.85 -20.68
N GLU A 71 -7.21 10.82 -20.07
CA GLU A 71 -6.04 10.10 -20.59
C GLU A 71 -6.36 8.81 -21.39
N ASN A 72 -7.64 8.56 -21.71
CA ASN A 72 -8.07 7.21 -22.12
C ASN A 72 -7.80 6.80 -23.60
N ILE A 73 -7.14 7.62 -24.43
CA ILE A 73 -7.07 7.36 -25.89
C ILE A 73 -5.73 6.77 -26.37
N ASP A 74 -4.62 6.87 -25.63
CA ASP A 74 -3.29 6.39 -26.08
C ASP A 74 -2.60 5.38 -25.12
N ASP A 75 -2.81 5.51 -23.81
CA ASP A 75 -2.05 4.78 -22.76
C ASP A 75 -2.34 3.27 -22.65
N LYS A 76 -3.50 2.82 -23.11
CA LYS A 76 -3.87 1.39 -23.07
C LYS A 76 -3.02 0.55 -24.05
N ALA A 77 -2.46 1.19 -25.08
CA ALA A 77 -1.54 0.56 -26.00
C ALA A 77 -0.17 0.32 -25.34
N GLU A 78 0.36 1.30 -24.58
CA GLU A 78 1.71 1.24 -24.01
C GLU A 78 1.89 0.12 -22.97
N SER A 79 0.90 -0.07 -22.10
CA SER A 79 0.94 -1.10 -21.05
C SER A 79 0.83 -2.55 -21.57
N ALA A 80 0.41 -2.76 -22.83
CA ALA A 80 0.39 -4.06 -23.49
C ALA A 80 1.57 -4.25 -24.47
N GLN A 81 2.20 -3.16 -24.94
CA GLN A 81 3.28 -3.21 -25.92
C GLN A 81 4.54 -3.89 -25.39
N TRP A 82 4.99 -3.60 -24.17
CA TRP A 82 6.17 -4.26 -23.59
C TRP A 82 5.97 -5.78 -23.41
N PHE A 83 4.75 -6.19 -23.02
CA PHE A 83 4.38 -7.61 -22.91
C PHE A 83 4.44 -8.25 -24.29
N ASN A 84 3.77 -7.67 -25.29
CA ASN A 84 3.82 -8.14 -26.67
C ASN A 84 5.26 -8.21 -27.23
N MET A 85 6.14 -7.26 -26.85
CA MET A 85 7.54 -7.20 -27.27
C MET A 85 8.38 -8.34 -26.67
N LEU A 86 8.10 -8.77 -25.43
CA LEU A 86 8.68 -9.99 -24.85
C LEU A 86 8.21 -11.26 -25.58
N PHE A 87 6.94 -11.32 -26.03
CA PHE A 87 6.43 -12.47 -26.79
C PHE A 87 6.91 -12.52 -28.24
N HIS A 88 7.31 -11.41 -28.86
CA HIS A 88 7.87 -11.43 -30.21
C HIS A 88 9.19 -12.22 -30.32
N GLN A 89 9.81 -12.59 -29.20
CA GLN A 89 10.94 -13.50 -29.14
C GLN A 89 10.54 -14.99 -29.08
N ALA A 90 9.26 -15.29 -28.87
CA ALA A 90 8.67 -16.64 -28.90
C ALA A 90 7.83 -16.80 -30.17
N GLY A 91 8.17 -17.79 -31.01
CA GLY A 91 7.71 -17.91 -32.40
C GLY A 91 6.20 -17.98 -32.67
N PRO A 92 5.80 -17.92 -33.96
CA PRO A 92 4.43 -17.64 -34.42
C PRO A 92 3.38 -18.74 -34.22
N SER A 93 3.69 -19.90 -33.63
CA SER A 93 2.78 -21.06 -33.65
C SER A 93 1.87 -21.24 -32.42
N THR A 94 1.89 -20.33 -31.44
CA THR A 94 1.14 -20.48 -30.17
C THR A 94 0.17 -19.32 -29.90
N TRP A 95 -0.37 -18.68 -30.94
CA TRP A 95 -1.11 -17.42 -30.80
C TRP A 95 -2.60 -17.57 -30.40
N GLN A 96 -3.16 -18.78 -30.37
CA GLN A 96 -4.60 -18.98 -30.20
C GLN A 96 -5.13 -18.93 -28.76
N ILE A 97 -4.27 -18.77 -27.74
CA ILE A 97 -4.70 -18.64 -26.34
C ILE A 97 -4.02 -17.41 -25.72
N LYS A 98 -4.30 -16.23 -26.25
CA LYS A 98 -3.78 -14.97 -25.68
C LYS A 98 -4.83 -14.32 -24.77
N ARG A 99 -5.01 -14.83 -23.56
CA ARG A 99 -5.55 -13.98 -22.47
C ARG A 99 -4.41 -13.08 -22.01
N VAL A 100 -4.28 -11.91 -22.61
CA VAL A 100 -3.41 -10.84 -22.09
C VAL A 100 -4.00 -10.42 -20.75
N VAL A 101 -3.36 -10.85 -19.65
CA VAL A 101 -3.67 -10.36 -18.31
C VAL A 101 -3.01 -9.00 -18.16
N THR A 102 -3.80 -7.97 -17.88
CA THR A 102 -3.27 -6.62 -17.64
C THR A 102 -2.97 -6.43 -16.15
N PHE A 103 -2.03 -5.55 -15.81
CA PHE A 103 -1.71 -5.23 -14.41
C PHE A 103 -2.95 -4.74 -13.62
N ALA A 104 -3.86 -4.04 -14.29
CA ALA A 104 -5.16 -3.66 -13.73
C ALA A 104 -5.98 -4.88 -13.27
N GLN A 105 -6.01 -5.97 -14.06
CA GLN A 105 -6.71 -7.20 -13.68
C GLN A 105 -6.04 -7.91 -12.51
N ILE A 106 -4.71 -7.84 -12.41
CA ILE A 106 -3.98 -8.41 -11.27
C ILE A 106 -4.35 -7.67 -10.00
N VAL A 107 -4.32 -6.33 -10.01
CA VAL A 107 -4.68 -5.54 -8.83
C VAL A 107 -6.14 -5.77 -8.45
N GLU A 108 -7.05 -5.84 -9.42
CA GLU A 108 -8.46 -6.14 -9.15
C GLU A 108 -8.65 -7.55 -8.57
N LEU A 109 -7.87 -8.53 -9.04
CA LEU A 109 -7.84 -9.86 -8.44
C LEU A 109 -7.35 -9.80 -6.99
N TYR A 110 -6.29 -9.06 -6.68
CA TYR A 110 -5.83 -8.90 -5.31
C TYR A 110 -6.88 -8.23 -4.41
N ARG A 111 -7.56 -7.18 -4.91
CA ARG A 111 -8.67 -6.52 -4.18
C ARG A 111 -9.82 -7.47 -3.92
N SER A 112 -10.28 -8.17 -4.94
CA SER A 112 -11.36 -9.16 -4.81
C SER A 112 -10.95 -10.30 -3.87
N ARG A 113 -9.70 -10.76 -3.92
CA ARG A 113 -9.17 -11.74 -2.96
C ARG A 113 -9.21 -11.21 -1.54
N LEU A 114 -8.79 -9.97 -1.28
CA LEU A 114 -8.88 -9.37 0.05
C LEU A 114 -10.32 -9.30 0.57
N ARG A 115 -11.28 -9.08 -0.32
CA ARG A 115 -12.73 -9.00 -0.03
C ARG A 115 -13.47 -10.34 -0.10
N ASP A 116 -12.78 -11.46 -0.33
CA ASP A 116 -13.38 -12.78 -0.62
C ASP A 116 -14.39 -12.80 -1.78
N GLY A 117 -14.23 -11.90 -2.73
CA GLY A 117 -15.14 -11.74 -3.87
C GLY A 117 -16.46 -11.08 -3.52
N LEU A 118 -16.65 -10.62 -2.27
CA LEU A 118 -17.85 -9.90 -1.85
C LEU A 118 -17.76 -8.43 -2.28
N PRO A 119 -18.83 -7.86 -2.86
CA PRO A 119 -18.90 -6.45 -3.18
C PRO A 119 -19.30 -5.60 -1.97
N GLY A 120 -19.06 -4.29 -2.07
CA GLY A 120 -19.53 -3.30 -1.10
C GLY A 120 -18.91 -3.43 0.31
N THR A 121 -19.69 -2.98 1.30
CA THR A 121 -19.27 -2.88 2.70
C THR A 121 -18.97 -4.23 3.34
N GLU A 122 -19.63 -5.31 2.90
CA GLU A 122 -19.37 -6.66 3.40
C GLU A 122 -17.97 -7.14 3.03
N GLY A 123 -17.56 -6.92 1.78
CA GLY A 123 -16.20 -7.22 1.34
C GLY A 123 -15.16 -6.38 2.06
N ASP A 124 -15.47 -5.12 2.34
CA ASP A 124 -14.56 -4.21 3.05
C ASP A 124 -14.35 -4.64 4.51
N GLU A 125 -15.40 -5.16 5.16
CA GLU A 125 -15.31 -5.73 6.51
C GLU A 125 -14.47 -7.01 6.55
N VAL A 126 -14.57 -7.86 5.53
CA VAL A 126 -13.69 -9.04 5.38
C VAL A 126 -12.25 -8.62 5.19
N ALA A 127 -11.99 -7.64 4.32
CA ALA A 127 -10.66 -7.09 4.11
C ALA A 127 -10.10 -6.47 5.40
N ARG A 128 -10.93 -5.72 6.14
CA ARG A 128 -10.60 -5.14 7.45
C ARG A 128 -10.13 -6.19 8.43
N LYS A 129 -10.88 -7.28 8.60
CA LYS A 129 -10.52 -8.40 9.48
C LYS A 129 -9.22 -9.08 9.07
N ARG A 130 -9.00 -9.31 7.78
CA ARG A 130 -7.76 -9.93 7.27
C ARG A 130 -6.53 -9.07 7.49
N ILE A 131 -6.67 -7.77 7.25
CA ILE A 131 -5.59 -6.81 7.50
C ILE A 131 -5.32 -6.73 9.01
N GLU A 132 -6.36 -6.77 9.85
CA GLU A 132 -6.22 -6.81 11.30
C GLU A 132 -5.48 -8.06 11.79
N GLU A 133 -5.87 -9.23 11.28
CA GLU A 133 -5.20 -10.50 11.60
C GLU A 133 -3.72 -10.47 11.17
N TYR A 134 -3.45 -10.01 9.94
CA TYR A 134 -2.09 -9.88 9.43
C TYR A 134 -1.26 -8.89 10.24
N ALA A 135 -1.81 -7.71 10.55
CA ALA A 135 -1.14 -6.68 11.33
C ALA A 135 -0.76 -7.19 12.72
N ASN A 136 -1.67 -7.89 13.41
CA ASN A 136 -1.41 -8.45 14.73
C ASN A 136 -0.47 -9.66 14.70
N LYS A 137 -0.39 -10.39 13.59
CA LYS A 137 0.57 -11.47 13.38
C LYS A 137 2.01 -10.96 13.27
N ILE A 138 2.23 -9.82 12.61
CA ILE A 138 3.59 -9.23 12.44
C ILE A 138 3.96 -8.23 13.53
N ARG A 139 3.00 -7.84 14.38
CA ARG A 139 3.17 -6.84 15.43
C ARG A 139 4.24 -7.25 16.44
N PRO A 140 5.12 -6.33 16.88
CA PRO A 140 6.03 -6.55 18.01
C PRO A 140 5.28 -6.47 19.36
N PRO A 141 5.04 -7.61 20.07
CA PRO A 141 4.14 -7.65 21.23
C PRO A 141 4.66 -6.92 22.47
N GLY A 142 5.97 -6.65 22.55
CA GLY A 142 6.57 -5.90 23.68
C GLY A 142 6.48 -4.38 23.53
N PHE A 143 6.05 -3.89 22.37
CA PHE A 143 6.09 -2.47 22.01
C PHE A 143 4.70 -1.92 21.69
N LEU A 144 3.86 -2.71 21.03
CA LEU A 144 2.49 -2.34 20.68
C LEU A 144 1.50 -3.34 21.27
N ASP A 145 0.42 -2.80 21.82
CA ASP A 145 -0.79 -3.54 22.16
C ASP A 145 -1.58 -3.92 20.90
N HIS A 146 -2.73 -4.56 21.06
CA HIS A 146 -3.53 -5.07 19.95
C HIS A 146 -3.86 -3.94 18.97
N ILE A 147 -3.65 -4.19 17.69
CA ILE A 147 -3.93 -3.25 16.62
C ILE A 147 -5.36 -3.49 16.17
N ASN A 148 -6.25 -2.53 16.44
CA ASN A 148 -7.62 -2.54 15.94
C ASN A 148 -7.67 -1.78 14.61
N ILE A 149 -8.17 -2.42 13.55
CA ILE A 149 -8.39 -1.73 12.28
C ILE A 149 -9.80 -1.13 12.28
N LEU A 150 -9.86 0.20 12.14
CA LEU A 150 -11.11 0.98 12.18
C LEU A 150 -11.79 1.02 10.81
N SER A 151 -11.02 1.30 9.75
CA SER A 151 -11.54 1.37 8.39
C SER A 151 -10.46 1.05 7.36
N VAL A 152 -10.85 0.49 6.21
CA VAL A 152 -9.98 0.17 5.08
C VAL A 152 -10.59 0.71 3.80
N ASP A 153 -9.78 1.39 2.99
CA ASP A 153 -10.06 1.75 1.61
C ASP A 153 -8.94 1.18 0.73
N LEU A 154 -9.31 0.29 -0.19
CA LEU A 154 -8.37 -0.39 -1.11
C LEU A 154 -8.16 0.37 -2.43
N GLY A 155 -8.77 1.55 -2.58
CA GLY A 155 -8.72 2.32 -3.80
C GLY A 155 -9.46 1.63 -4.96
N VAL A 156 -9.46 2.30 -6.12
CA VAL A 156 -10.15 1.83 -7.33
C VAL A 156 -9.27 1.92 -8.58
N SER A 157 -8.14 2.60 -8.49
CA SER A 157 -7.28 2.88 -9.64
C SER A 157 -6.38 1.69 -9.94
N ALA A 158 -5.76 1.66 -11.10
CA ALA A 158 -4.78 0.63 -11.46
C ALA A 158 -3.39 1.26 -11.65
N PRO A 159 -2.31 0.53 -11.32
CA PRO A 159 -0.96 0.99 -11.60
C PRO A 159 -0.76 1.12 -13.10
N ARG A 160 -0.07 2.19 -13.47
CA ARG A 160 0.31 2.49 -14.84
C ARG A 160 1.76 2.13 -15.06
N ILE A 161 2.03 1.70 -16.27
CA ILE A 161 3.34 1.23 -16.70
C ILE A 161 3.70 2.04 -17.93
N HIS A 162 4.86 2.68 -17.91
CA HIS A 162 5.36 3.52 -19.01
C HIS A 162 6.88 3.40 -19.16
N ASN A 163 7.41 4.01 -20.21
CA ASN A 163 8.86 4.07 -20.50
C ASN A 163 9.57 2.70 -20.45
N ALA A 164 8.95 1.65 -21.01
CA ALA A 164 9.54 0.32 -21.04
C ALA A 164 10.74 0.27 -22.02
N ARG A 165 11.90 -0.12 -21.53
CA ARG A 165 13.17 -0.18 -22.26
C ARG A 165 13.76 -1.57 -22.19
N ILE A 166 14.20 -2.11 -23.31
CA ILE A 166 14.91 -3.40 -23.37
C ILE A 166 16.41 -3.15 -23.46
N LYS A 167 17.16 -3.56 -22.45
CA LYS A 167 18.62 -3.60 -22.46
C LYS A 167 19.06 -4.96 -22.99
N ARG A 168 19.59 -4.98 -24.22
CA ARG A 168 20.27 -6.16 -24.77
C ARG A 168 21.71 -6.18 -24.26
N GLN A 169 22.09 -7.24 -23.56
CA GLN A 169 23.45 -7.40 -23.09
C GLN A 169 24.39 -7.69 -24.27
N LYS A 170 25.54 -7.01 -24.30
CA LYS A 170 26.49 -7.02 -25.43
C LYS A 170 27.43 -8.24 -25.44
N CYS A 171 27.32 -9.16 -24.47
CA CYS A 171 28.26 -10.26 -24.26
C CYS A 171 27.52 -11.59 -24.03
N ALA A 172 27.68 -12.52 -24.97
CA ALA A 172 27.49 -13.99 -24.91
C ALA A 172 26.28 -14.65 -24.18
N GLU A 173 25.36 -13.91 -23.58
CA GLU A 173 24.14 -14.43 -22.96
C GLU A 173 22.91 -13.82 -23.66
N PRO A 174 21.88 -14.61 -24.01
CA PRO A 174 20.71 -14.14 -24.76
C PRO A 174 19.70 -13.34 -23.92
N LEU A 175 20.00 -13.05 -22.65
CA LEU A 175 19.04 -12.49 -21.71
C LEU A 175 18.88 -10.99 -21.93
N SER A 176 17.71 -10.61 -22.43
CA SER A 176 17.30 -9.21 -22.57
C SER A 176 16.65 -8.77 -21.27
N GLU A 177 17.23 -7.79 -20.58
CA GLU A 177 16.61 -7.17 -19.40
C GLU A 177 15.58 -6.14 -19.85
N ALA A 178 14.42 -6.10 -19.21
CA ALA A 178 13.42 -5.07 -19.42
C ALA A 178 13.37 -4.14 -18.21
N GLU A 179 13.70 -2.87 -18.40
CA GLU A 179 13.52 -1.82 -17.40
C GLU A 179 12.21 -1.09 -17.68
N VAL A 180 11.40 -0.87 -16.65
CA VAL A 180 10.05 -0.35 -16.80
C VAL A 180 9.73 0.59 -15.63
N GLU A 181 9.12 1.73 -15.93
CA GLU A 181 8.65 2.64 -14.89
C GLU A 181 7.18 2.39 -14.56
N VAL A 182 6.88 2.31 -13.27
CA VAL A 182 5.54 2.09 -12.73
C VAL A 182 5.12 3.29 -11.91
N THR A 183 3.92 3.80 -12.19
CA THR A 183 3.27 4.88 -11.43
C THR A 183 1.89 4.44 -11.02
N TYR A 184 1.64 4.40 -9.72
CA TYR A 184 0.35 4.08 -9.14
C TYR A 184 -0.16 5.27 -8.34
N THR A 185 -1.24 5.88 -8.84
CA THR A 185 -1.90 7.00 -8.20
C THR A 185 -3.28 6.53 -7.77
N ASP A 186 -3.55 6.50 -6.47
CA ASP A 186 -4.82 6.03 -5.92
C ASP A 186 -5.06 6.63 -4.53
N THR A 187 -6.20 6.32 -3.91
CA THR A 187 -6.53 6.78 -2.55
C THR A 187 -6.63 5.61 -1.58
N ILE A 188 -5.63 4.73 -1.54
CA ILE A 188 -5.60 3.65 -0.55
C ILE A 188 -5.44 4.27 0.84
N SER A 189 -6.28 3.87 1.80
CA SER A 189 -6.13 4.33 3.19
C SER A 189 -6.51 3.26 4.22
N LEU A 190 -5.81 3.30 5.35
CA LEU A 190 -5.97 2.38 6.48
C LEU A 190 -6.00 3.18 7.78
N ALA A 191 -7.13 3.15 8.48
CA ALA A 191 -7.25 3.75 9.82
C ALA A 191 -7.14 2.65 10.88
N LEU A 192 -6.28 2.86 11.88
CA LEU A 192 -6.03 1.92 12.96
C LEU A 192 -5.93 2.61 14.31
N SER A 193 -6.24 1.86 15.36
CA SER A 193 -6.08 2.25 16.76
C SER A 193 -5.20 1.21 17.44
N THR A 194 -4.16 1.65 18.14
CA THR A 194 -3.29 0.77 18.93
C THR A 194 -2.80 1.51 20.16
N THR A 195 -2.19 0.80 21.10
CA THR A 195 -1.63 1.38 22.31
C THR A 195 -0.13 1.12 22.32
N TYR A 196 0.66 2.18 22.43
CA TYR A 196 2.09 2.05 22.62
C TYR A 196 2.40 1.67 24.08
N LEU A 197 3.27 0.68 24.27
CA LEU A 197 3.71 0.19 25.58
C LEU A 197 5.08 0.78 25.94
N PHE A 198 5.12 1.68 26.92
CA PHE A 198 6.37 2.20 27.46
C PHE A 198 6.91 1.27 28.54
N ASN A 199 8.15 0.81 28.35
CA ASN A 199 8.85 -0.09 29.29
C ASN A 199 9.99 0.59 30.06
N TYR A 200 10.05 1.92 30.05
CA TYR A 200 11.03 2.70 30.79
C TYR A 200 10.31 3.74 31.67
N PRO A 201 10.71 3.92 32.94
CA PRO A 201 11.85 3.32 33.65
C PRO A 201 11.64 1.88 34.16
N MET A 202 10.43 1.32 34.08
CA MET A 202 10.12 -0.07 34.45
C MET A 202 9.20 -0.74 33.40
N PRO A 203 9.14 -2.08 33.31
CA PRO A 203 8.25 -2.77 32.37
C PRO A 203 6.79 -2.36 32.54
N ALA A 204 6.08 -2.14 31.43
CA ALA A 204 4.69 -1.67 31.42
C ALA A 204 4.44 -0.37 32.22
N PHE A 205 5.43 0.53 32.30
CA PHE A 205 5.35 1.82 33.01
C PHE A 205 4.17 2.68 32.56
N ALA A 206 3.94 2.77 31.25
CA ALA A 206 2.85 3.57 30.71
C ALA A 206 2.28 2.99 29.41
N ARG A 207 1.03 3.35 29.12
CA ARG A 207 0.30 2.97 27.93
C ARG A 207 -0.23 4.22 27.26
N LEU A 208 0.12 4.44 26.00
CA LEU A 208 -0.34 5.60 25.24
C LEU A 208 -1.23 5.13 24.08
N PRO A 209 -2.55 5.37 24.18
CA PRO A 209 -3.47 5.11 23.08
C PRO A 209 -3.16 6.06 21.92
N VAL A 210 -3.04 5.50 20.72
CA VAL A 210 -2.84 6.26 19.48
C VAL A 210 -3.80 5.79 18.41
N GLN A 211 -4.31 6.74 17.64
CA GLN A 211 -5.10 6.48 16.43
C GLN A 211 -4.37 7.09 15.25
N LEU A 212 -4.23 6.31 14.18
CA LEU A 212 -3.41 6.66 13.02
C LEU A 212 -4.20 6.34 11.75
N THR A 213 -4.08 7.22 10.76
CA THR A 213 -4.57 6.97 9.40
C THR A 213 -3.40 7.00 8.44
N ILE A 214 -3.13 5.88 7.79
CA ILE A 214 -2.08 5.72 6.78
C ILE A 214 -2.75 5.84 5.42
N SER A 215 -2.22 6.69 4.54
CA SER A 215 -2.75 6.85 3.18
C SER A 215 -1.63 6.80 2.16
N LEU A 216 -1.87 6.12 1.03
CA LEU A 216 -0.97 6.05 -0.11
C LEU A 216 -1.65 6.76 -1.29
N SER A 217 -1.12 7.93 -1.66
CA SER A 217 -1.62 8.74 -2.78
C SER A 217 -0.90 8.48 -4.10
N LEU A 218 0.42 8.28 -4.00
CA LEU A 218 1.30 8.10 -5.15
C LEU A 218 2.42 7.12 -4.80
N PHE A 219 2.58 6.12 -5.64
CA PHE A 219 3.71 5.21 -5.64
C PHE A 219 4.37 5.26 -7.02
N LYS A 220 5.68 5.54 -7.06
CA LYS A 220 6.49 5.50 -8.28
C LYS A 220 7.66 4.57 -8.06
N ALA A 221 7.91 3.67 -9.01
CA ALA A 221 9.02 2.73 -8.95
C ALA A 221 9.58 2.45 -10.33
N SER A 222 10.88 2.20 -10.42
CA SER A 222 11.49 1.57 -11.61
C SER A 222 11.68 0.08 -11.31
N ILE A 223 11.18 -0.77 -12.20
CA ILE A 223 11.21 -2.23 -12.09
C ILE A 223 12.09 -2.77 -13.21
N ILE A 224 13.07 -3.59 -12.85
CA ILE A 224 13.91 -4.32 -13.79
C ILE A 224 13.47 -5.78 -13.79
N ILE A 225 13.14 -6.29 -14.96
CA ILE A 225 12.67 -7.66 -15.18
C ILE A 225 13.75 -8.39 -15.97
N THR A 226 14.32 -9.42 -15.34
CA THR A 226 15.31 -10.30 -15.96
C THR A 226 14.65 -11.66 -16.24
N PRO A 227 14.61 -12.13 -17.50
CA PRO A 227 14.07 -13.44 -17.80
C PRO A 227 14.93 -14.54 -17.14
N PRO A 228 14.33 -15.67 -16.72
CA PRO A 228 15.08 -16.79 -16.17
C PRO A 228 16.03 -17.37 -17.22
N SER A 229 17.26 -17.71 -16.82
CA SER A 229 18.23 -18.37 -17.72
C SER A 229 17.73 -19.74 -18.17
N PRO A 230 17.73 -20.06 -19.47
CA PRO A 230 17.26 -21.34 -19.98
C PRO A 230 18.35 -22.43 -19.91
N HIS A 231 19.15 -22.56 -18.84
CA HIS A 231 19.99 -23.75 -18.66
C HIS A 231 20.34 -24.03 -17.18
N LEU A 232 19.66 -25.02 -16.60
CA LEU A 232 20.30 -26.01 -15.73
C LEU A 232 19.83 -27.38 -16.20
N SER A 233 20.78 -28.08 -16.83
CA SER A 233 20.67 -29.43 -17.37
C SER A 233 20.00 -30.39 -16.39
N HIS A 234 18.91 -31.03 -16.84
CA HIS A 234 18.43 -32.29 -16.30
C HIS A 234 19.55 -33.32 -16.56
N THR A 235 20.41 -33.57 -15.58
CA THR A 235 21.40 -34.65 -15.62
C THR A 235 20.64 -35.97 -15.49
N SER A 236 20.04 -36.44 -16.58
CA SER A 236 19.43 -37.76 -16.64
C SER A 236 20.56 -38.78 -16.60
N GLY A 237 20.70 -39.47 -15.46
CA GLY A 237 21.71 -40.50 -15.24
C GLY A 237 21.63 -41.58 -16.32
N HIS A 238 22.60 -41.60 -17.22
CA HIS A 238 22.78 -42.69 -18.17
C HIS A 238 23.47 -43.85 -17.44
N LEU A 239 22.65 -44.74 -16.86
CA LEU A 239 23.07 -46.00 -16.28
C LEU A 239 23.70 -46.87 -17.39
N HIS A 240 25.02 -47.06 -17.33
CA HIS A 240 25.75 -47.98 -18.19
C HIS A 240 25.31 -49.41 -17.87
N HIS A 241 24.58 -50.07 -18.78
CA HIS A 241 24.36 -51.51 -18.75
C HIS A 241 25.15 -52.16 -19.89
N PRO A 242 26.10 -53.07 -19.61
CA PRO A 242 26.79 -53.81 -20.67
C PRO A 242 26.06 -55.14 -20.92
N SER A 243 25.58 -55.36 -22.14
CA SER A 243 24.98 -56.62 -22.57
C SER A 243 25.38 -56.97 -24.01
N ARG A 244 26.46 -57.76 -24.08
CA ARG A 244 26.71 -58.92 -24.97
C ARG A 244 26.50 -58.83 -26.50
N PHE A 245 27.62 -59.12 -27.18
CA PHE A 245 27.83 -60.13 -28.23
C PHE A 245 26.76 -60.33 -29.31
N TYR A 246 27.15 -60.05 -30.56
CA TYR A 246 26.81 -60.91 -31.69
C TYR A 246 28.08 -61.24 -32.49
N ALA A 247 28.30 -62.54 -32.68
CA ALA A 247 29.29 -63.11 -33.58
C ALA A 247 28.91 -62.81 -35.04
N ARG A 248 29.91 -62.52 -35.87
CA ARG A 248 29.78 -62.58 -37.33
C ARG A 248 30.98 -63.31 -37.90
N SER A 249 30.77 -64.59 -38.18
CA SER A 249 31.55 -65.36 -39.13
C SER A 249 31.33 -64.79 -40.53
N HIS A 250 32.42 -64.53 -41.25
CA HIS A 250 32.46 -64.63 -42.70
C HIS A 250 33.92 -64.80 -43.12
N ASP A 251 34.25 -66.04 -43.46
CA ASP A 251 35.43 -66.40 -44.22
C ASP A 251 35.42 -65.69 -45.57
N ASN A 252 36.56 -65.13 -45.98
CA ASN A 252 36.89 -65.08 -47.39
C ASN A 252 38.42 -65.06 -47.58
N VAL A 253 38.90 -66.17 -48.14
CA VAL A 253 40.26 -66.42 -48.57
C VAL A 253 40.43 -65.85 -49.99
N THR A 254 41.50 -65.10 -50.25
CA THR A 254 42.06 -64.99 -51.60
C THR A 254 43.57 -64.81 -51.49
N TYR A 255 44.32 -65.79 -52.00
CA TYR A 255 45.77 -65.75 -52.19
C TYR A 255 46.10 -65.20 -53.58
N GLY A 256 47.18 -64.41 -53.68
CA GLY A 256 47.79 -63.99 -54.95
C GLY A 256 48.96 -63.02 -54.75
N GLN A 257 50.18 -63.55 -54.74
CA GLN A 257 51.48 -62.85 -54.64
C GLN A 257 51.78 -61.90 -55.81
N PRO A 258 52.83 -61.08 -55.65
CA PRO A 258 53.82 -60.92 -56.72
C PRO A 258 55.23 -61.38 -56.29
N ARG A 259 55.67 -62.52 -56.83
CA ARG A 259 56.97 -62.78 -57.50
C ARG A 259 57.15 -64.27 -57.76
#